data_AF-A0AAW2NPF8-F1
#
_entry.id   AF-A0AAW2NPF8-F1
#
_cell.length_a   1.000
_cell.length_b   1.000
_cell.length_c   1.000
_cell.angle_alpha   90.00
_cell.angle_beta   90.00
_cell.angle_gamma   90.00
#
_symmetry.space_group_name_H-M   'P 1'
#
loop_
_entity.id
_entity.type
_entity.pdbx_description
1 polymer ?
#
loop_
_entity_poly.entity_id
_entity_poly.type
_entity_poly.pdbx_seq_one_letter_code
_entity_poly.pdbx_strand_id
1 'polypeptide(L)'
;MNYNDWLRNMRIVLDFENQTYILDKPLLVTLLEGSTPEERVMFERWQEDNRKVRSVVLASMTNGIQKQYDRHDDVASIMLRMKEVYAVPDRHIRYAATKVFFDTKMTE
;
A
#
# COMPACT_ATOMS: atom_id res chain seq x y z
N MET A 1 -8.97 -3.82 -11.69
CA MET A 1 -7.60 -4.38 -11.54
C MET A 1 -7.67 -5.53 -10.55
N ASN A 2 -7.03 -6.67 -10.82
CA ASN A 2 -6.86 -7.70 -9.78
C ASN A 2 -5.74 -7.23 -8.83
N TYR A 3 -6.10 -6.92 -7.59
CA TYR A 3 -5.15 -6.40 -6.60
C TYR A 3 -4.00 -7.37 -6.33
N ASN A 4 -4.27 -8.67 -6.26
CA ASN A 4 -3.24 -9.66 -5.94
C ASN A 4 -2.24 -9.84 -7.09
N ASP A 5 -2.73 -9.89 -8.33
CA ASP A 5 -1.86 -9.99 -9.52
C ASP A 5 -1.02 -8.72 -9.68
N TRP A 6 -1.64 -7.55 -9.48
CA TRP A 6 -0.96 -6.27 -9.51
C TRP A 6 0.13 -6.18 -8.44
N LEU A 7 -0.20 -6.51 -7.18
CA LEU A 7 0.75 -6.51 -6.07
C LEU A 7 1.93 -7.47 -6.33
N ARG A 8 1.66 -8.66 -6.89
CA ARG A 8 2.71 -9.60 -7.27
C ARG A 8 3.65 -9.00 -8.33
N ASN A 9 3.10 -8.35 -9.35
CA ASN A 9 3.90 -7.68 -10.38
C ASN A 9 4.73 -6.51 -9.81
N MET A 10 4.14 -5.72 -8.90
CA MET A 10 4.87 -4.64 -8.22
C MET A 10 6.02 -5.18 -7.40
N ARG A 11 5.82 -6.27 -6.65
CA ARG A 11 6.91 -6.90 -5.91
C ARG A 11 8.06 -7.35 -6.81
N ILE A 12 7.77 -7.89 -8.00
CA ILE A 12 8.82 -8.26 -8.98
C ILE A 12 9.62 -7.03 -9.45
N VAL A 13 8.93 -5.94 -9.81
CA VAL A 13 9.59 -4.71 -10.28
C VAL A 13 10.43 -4.07 -9.17
N LEU A 14 9.93 -4.06 -7.93
CA LEU A 14 10.63 -3.45 -6.80
C LEU A 14 11.77 -4.32 -6.28
N ASP A 15 11.70 -5.63 -6.46
CA ASP A 15 12.78 -6.55 -6.09
C ASP A 15 14.03 -6.29 -6.93
N PHE A 16 13.86 -5.93 -8.21
CA PHE A 16 14.96 -5.54 -9.09
C PHE A 16 15.79 -4.36 -8.53
N GLU A 17 15.14 -3.41 -7.84
CA GLU A 17 15.81 -2.24 -7.23
C GLU A 17 16.09 -2.43 -5.72
N ASN A 18 15.82 -3.61 -5.13
CA ASN A 18 15.87 -3.87 -3.69
C ASN A 18 14.98 -2.94 -2.84
N GLN A 19 13.80 -2.57 -3.35
CA GLN A 19 12.88 -1.60 -2.73
C GLN A 19 11.58 -2.21 -2.21
N THR A 20 11.44 -3.54 -2.22
CA THR A 20 10.26 -4.25 -1.72
C THR A 20 9.89 -3.88 -0.28
N TYR A 21 10.90 -3.57 0.53
CA TYR A 21 10.75 -3.18 1.93
C TYR A 21 9.88 -1.93 2.14
N ILE A 22 9.78 -1.04 1.14
CA ILE A 22 8.90 0.14 1.17
C ILE A 22 7.42 -0.25 1.23
N LEU A 23 7.04 -1.36 0.59
CA LEU A 23 5.65 -1.85 0.61
C LEU A 23 5.27 -2.47 1.96
N ASP A 24 6.20 -3.18 2.58
CA ASP A 24 5.92 -3.99 3.77
C ASP A 24 6.12 -3.20 5.07
N LYS A 25 7.03 -2.22 5.07
CA LYS A 25 7.39 -1.43 6.25
C LYS A 25 7.48 0.06 5.91
N PRO A 26 6.37 0.82 6.06
CA PRO A 26 6.50 2.27 6.13
C PRO A 26 7.44 2.62 7.28
N LEU A 27 8.48 3.41 7.00
CA LEU A 27 9.36 3.90 8.05
C LEU A 27 8.61 4.99 8.80
N LEU A 28 8.14 4.66 10.00
CA LEU A 28 7.48 5.60 10.90
C LEU A 28 8.49 6.50 11.64
N VAL A 29 9.76 6.48 11.25
CA VAL A 29 10.82 7.24 11.91
C VAL A 29 10.69 8.70 11.49
N THR A 30 9.86 9.45 12.20
CA THR A 30 10.06 10.89 12.31
C THR A 30 11.42 11.07 12.99
N LEU A 31 12.41 11.63 12.29
CA LEU A 31 13.69 11.96 12.91
C LEU A 31 13.42 12.81 14.17
N LEU A 32 13.77 12.28 15.34
CA LEU A 32 13.61 12.98 16.60
C LEU A 32 14.78 13.96 16.79
N GLU A 33 14.55 14.96 17.64
CA GLU A 33 15.61 15.87 18.05
C GLU A 33 16.64 15.07 18.87
N GLY A 34 17.80 14.79 18.24
CA GLY A 34 18.83 13.89 18.78
C GLY A 34 19.17 12.68 17.90
N SER A 35 18.49 12.49 16.76
CA SER A 35 18.82 11.39 15.85
C SER A 35 20.27 11.42 15.37
N THR A 36 20.90 10.24 15.33
CA THR A 36 22.30 10.08 14.93
C THR A 36 22.48 10.40 13.44
N PRO A 37 23.71 10.71 12.99
CA PRO A 37 23.98 10.89 11.57
C PRO A 37 23.56 9.68 10.72
N GLU A 38 23.75 8.46 11.22
CA GLU A 38 23.38 7.22 10.55
C GLU A 38 21.86 7.09 10.39
N GLU A 39 21.09 7.45 11.41
CA GLU A 39 19.62 7.47 11.35
C GLU A 39 19.11 8.47 10.32
N ARG A 40 19.76 9.64 10.22
CA ARG A 40 19.43 10.66 9.20
C ARG A 40 19.69 10.15 7.79
N VAL A 41 20.85 9.54 7.54
CA VAL A 41 21.18 8.96 6.23
C VAL A 41 20.20 7.84 5.86
N MET A 42 19.84 6.97 6.82
CA MET A 42 18.85 5.92 6.60
C MET A 42 17.47 6.50 6.27
N PHE A 43 17.05 7.56 6.97
CA PHE A 43 15.79 8.25 6.70
C PHE A 43 15.76 8.92 5.32
N GLU A 44 16.83 9.62 4.95
CA GLU A 44 16.95 10.25 3.62
C GLU A 44 16.89 9.22 2.49
N ARG A 45 17.62 8.09 2.66
CA ARG A 45 17.56 6.97 1.72
C ARG A 45 16.16 6.39 1.62
N TRP A 46 15.49 6.19 2.76
CA TRP A 46 14.12 5.70 2.77
C TRP A 46 13.17 6.66 2.04
N GLN A 47 13.30 7.97 2.23
CA GLN A 47 12.46 8.95 1.54
C GLN A 47 12.65 8.89 0.02
N GLU A 48 13.90 8.76 -0.45
CA GLU A 48 14.20 8.64 -1.87
C GLU A 48 13.62 7.35 -2.46
N ASP A 49 13.80 6.22 -1.79
CA ASP A 49 13.23 4.95 -2.22
C ASP A 49 11.69 5.01 -2.20
N ASN A 50 11.07 5.61 -1.18
CA ASN A 50 9.63 5.83 -1.12
C ASN A 50 9.12 6.68 -2.31
N ARG A 51 9.84 7.74 -2.71
CA ARG A 51 9.49 8.54 -3.90
C ARG A 51 9.55 7.70 -5.19
N LYS A 52 10.58 6.88 -5.36
CA LYS A 52 10.74 6.00 -6.53
C LYS A 52 9.61 4.97 -6.59
N VAL A 53 9.38 4.25 -5.49
CA VAL A 53 8.30 3.25 -5.40
C VAL A 53 6.94 3.88 -5.67
N ARG A 54 6.68 5.08 -5.12
CA ARG A 54 5.44 5.82 -5.39
C ARG A 54 5.23 6.07 -6.87
N SER A 55 6.26 6.53 -7.59
CA SER A 55 6.20 6.74 -9.04
C SER A 55 5.88 5.46 -9.79
N VAL A 56 6.52 4.33 -9.43
CA VAL A 56 6.24 3.01 -10.03
C VAL A 56 4.80 2.58 -9.77
N VAL A 57 4.34 2.68 -8.51
CA VAL A 57 2.97 2.34 -8.10
C VAL A 57 1.96 3.15 -8.90
N LEU A 58 2.11 4.48 -8.98
CA LEU A 58 1.20 5.35 -9.72
C LEU A 58 1.24 5.09 -11.24
N ALA A 59 2.43 4.89 -11.82
CA ALA A 59 2.57 4.63 -13.25
C ALA A 59 1.98 3.28 -13.68
N SER A 60 1.93 2.31 -12.77
CA SER A 60 1.34 1.00 -13.02
C SER A 60 -0.20 1.00 -13.01
N MET A 61 -0.81 2.10 -12.55
CA MET A 61 -2.26 2.23 -12.45
C MET A 61 -2.87 2.73 -13.75
N THR A 62 -4.15 2.39 -13.97
CA THR A 62 -4.94 3.06 -15.01
C THR A 62 -5.15 4.53 -14.65
N ASN A 63 -5.24 5.42 -15.65
CA ASN A 63 -5.37 6.87 -15.48
C ASN A 63 -6.43 7.29 -14.44
N GLY A 64 -7.60 6.64 -14.42
CA GLY A 64 -8.66 6.94 -13.43
C GLY A 64 -8.24 6.68 -11.97
N ILE A 65 -7.57 5.56 -11.73
CA ILE A 65 -7.03 5.19 -10.41
C ILE A 65 -5.86 6.11 -10.06
N GLN A 66 -4.95 6.34 -11.01
CA GLN A 66 -3.79 7.21 -10.80
C GLN A 66 -4.21 8.61 -10.32
N LYS A 67 -5.18 9.26 -10.97
CA LYS A 67 -5.70 10.58 -10.58
C LYS A 67 -6.36 10.62 -9.20
N GLN A 68 -6.80 9.48 -8.69
CA GLN A 68 -7.36 9.39 -7.34
C GLN A 68 -6.25 9.41 -6.28
N TYR A 69 -5.06 8.91 -6.62
CA TYR A 69 -3.98 8.68 -5.67
C TYR A 69 -2.75 9.58 -5.89
N ASP A 70 -2.68 10.35 -6.98
CA ASP A 70 -1.53 11.18 -7.36
C ASP A 70 -1.22 12.33 -6.38
N ARG A 71 -2.15 12.67 -5.49
CA ARG A 71 -1.98 13.65 -4.40
C ARG A 71 -1.56 13.05 -3.06
N HIS A 72 -1.48 11.73 -2.93
CA HIS A 72 -1.03 11.11 -1.68
C HIS A 72 0.49 11.20 -1.55
N ASP A 73 0.98 11.52 -0.35
CA ASP A 73 2.42 11.75 -0.13
C ASP A 73 3.23 10.47 0.11
N ASP A 74 2.60 9.40 0.62
CA ASP A 74 3.29 8.16 0.98
C ASP A 74 2.69 6.90 0.32
N VAL A 75 3.56 5.93 0.04
CA VAL A 75 3.19 4.66 -0.60
C VAL A 75 2.27 3.84 0.28
N ALA A 76 2.47 3.85 1.60
CA ALA A 76 1.70 3.01 2.51
C ALA A 76 0.22 3.39 2.53
N SER A 77 -0.10 4.69 2.53
CA SER A 77 -1.47 5.19 2.40
C SER A 77 -2.12 4.74 1.09
N ILE A 78 -1.40 4.80 -0.03
CA ILE A 78 -1.89 4.33 -1.34
C ILE A 78 -2.16 2.82 -1.27
N MET A 79 -1.20 2.03 -0.78
CA MET A 79 -1.32 0.58 -0.68
C MET A 79 -2.48 0.14 0.22
N LEU A 80 -2.66 0.80 1.37
CA LEU A 80 -3.76 0.53 2.29
C LEU A 80 -5.12 0.73 1.60
N ARG A 81 -5.31 1.90 0.98
CA ARG A 81 -6.57 2.22 0.28
C ARG A 81 -6.82 1.31 -0.91
N MET A 82 -5.78 0.96 -1.65
CA MET A 82 -5.87 0.01 -2.76
C MET A 82 -6.30 -1.37 -2.28
N LYS A 83 -5.77 -1.83 -1.14
CA LYS A 83 -6.17 -3.09 -0.52
C LYS A 83 -7.64 -3.07 -0.11
N GLU A 84 -8.09 -2.01 0.54
CA GLU A 84 -9.48 -1.88 0.99
C GLU A 84 -10.49 -1.90 -0.16
N VAL A 85 -10.16 -1.26 -1.29
CA VAL A 85 -11.08 -1.10 -2.42
C VAL A 85 -11.02 -2.26 -3.40
N TYR A 86 -9.81 -2.79 -3.68
CA TYR A 86 -9.58 -3.72 -4.79
C TYR A 86 -9.16 -5.11 -4.35
N ALA A 87 -8.78 -5.33 -3.08
CA ALA A 87 -8.57 -6.69 -2.61
C ALA A 87 -9.93 -7.36 -2.43
N VAL A 88 -10.15 -8.45 -3.17
CA VAL A 88 -11.32 -9.29 -2.95
C VAL A 88 -11.15 -9.96 -1.59
N PRO A 89 -12.10 -9.81 -0.65
CA PRO A 89 -12.01 -10.51 0.63
C PRO A 89 -12.05 -12.01 0.38
N ASP A 90 -11.34 -12.77 1.21
CA ASP A 90 -11.33 -14.22 1.15
C ASP A 90 -12.76 -14.77 1.06
N ARG A 91 -12.96 -15.88 0.35
CA ARG A 91 -14.29 -16.48 0.16
C ARG A 91 -15.00 -16.72 1.50
N HIS A 92 -14.24 -17.07 2.55
CA HIS A 92 -14.76 -17.25 3.90
C HIS A 92 -15.15 -15.92 4.57
N ILE A 93 -14.38 -14.85 4.39
CA ILE A 93 -14.69 -13.52 4.93
C ILE A 93 -15.95 -12.96 4.26
N ARG A 94 -16.09 -13.13 2.94
CA ARG A 94 -17.32 -12.76 2.21
C ARG A 94 -18.53 -13.52 2.73
N TYR A 95 -18.41 -14.84 2.86
CA TYR A 95 -19.51 -15.67 3.37
C TYR A 95 -19.92 -15.27 4.79
N ALA A 96 -18.95 -15.03 5.69
CA ALA A 96 -19.22 -14.58 7.05
C ALA A 96 -19.91 -13.21 7.10
N ALA A 97 -19.42 -12.23 6.32
CA ALA A 97 -20.02 -10.90 6.24
C ALA A 97 -21.45 -10.94 5.67
N THR A 98 -21.67 -11.71 4.61
CA THR A 98 -23.00 -11.90 4.01
C THR A 98 -23.95 -12.58 4.99
N LYS A 99 -23.49 -13.61 5.72
CA LYS A 99 -24.30 -14.29 6.73
C LYS A 99 -24.74 -13.33 7.84
N VAL A 100 -23.83 -12.56 8.43
CA VAL A 100 -24.15 -11.56 9.48
C VAL A 100 -25.16 -10.53 8.96
N PHE A 101 -25.00 -10.07 7.73
CA PHE A 101 -25.94 -9.12 7.12
C PHE A 101 -27.36 -9.69 6.98
N PHE A 102 -27.49 -10.94 6.52
CA PHE A 102 -28.79 -11.61 6.41
C PHE A 102 -29.40 -11.91 7.78
N ASP A 103 -28.62 -12.37 8.75
CA ASP A 103 -29.10 -12.68 10.10
C ASP A 103 -29.61 -11.41 10.80
N THR A 104 -28.94 -10.26 10.58
CA THR A 104 -29.37 -8.96 11.14
C THR A 104 -30.67 -8.45 10.49
N LYS A 105 -30.92 -8.81 9.22
CA LYS A 105 -32.15 -8.46 8.48
C LYS A 105 -33.34 -9.37 8.80
N MET A 106 -33.11 -10.55 9.38
CA MET A 106 -34.17 -11.50 9.77
C MET A 106 -34.56 -11.40 11.26
N THR A 107 -34.02 -10.42 11.99
CA THR A 107 -34.36 -10.16 13.40
C THR A 107 -35.28 -8.93 13.56
N GLU A 108 -36.05 -8.59 12.53
CA GLU A 108 -37.12 -7.57 12.56
C GLU A 108 -38.48 -8.21 12.33
#